data_AF-A0A8H9FXH5-F1
#
_entry.id   AF-A0A8H9FXH5-F1
#
_cell.length_a   1.000
_cell.length_b   1.000
_cell.length_c   1.000
_cell.angle_alpha   90.00
_cell.angle_beta   90.00
_cell.angle_gamma   90.00
#
_symmetry.space_group_name_H-M   'P 1'
#
loop_
_entity.id
_entity.type
_entity.pdbx_description
1 polymer ?
#
loop_
_entity_poly.entity_id
_entity_poly.type
_entity_poly.pdbx_seq_one_letter_code
_entity_poly.pdbx_strand_id
1 'polypeptide(L)'
;MRYFTGLLLLFISLQTAFSQQIWLSGNQTKQDFGIQFNEAHFLVSIKGKILAVDPVIVDDFHNRIDYDFDNKVRSISGLRLDYDFQGRIRSIGNLDFHYDFDDRIDRIGDQRIDYNSIDNSVSRIGNRRVKYSFFNQAVEQIGDEKIEYDFDNRVERIGNDKVYYDLWNRISQIGNVKVDYDLRNMVRSIGDMVFNYDLWNRLTSISGGTDNHYVHRYWLILRLNRN
;
A
#
# COMPACT_ATOMS: atom_id res chain seq x y z
N MET A 1 12.22 -22.50 9.95
CA MET A 1 10.93 -22.03 9.39
C MET A 1 10.94 -20.51 9.41
N ARG A 2 11.07 -19.86 8.26
CA ARG A 2 10.90 -18.41 8.16
C ARG A 2 9.39 -18.17 8.08
N TYR A 3 8.81 -17.56 9.10
CA TYR A 3 7.44 -17.07 9.04
C TYR A 3 7.37 -16.06 7.90
N PHE A 4 6.73 -16.44 6.79
CA PHE A 4 6.36 -15.51 5.73
C PHE A 4 5.37 -14.52 6.36
N THR A 5 5.89 -13.40 6.83
CA THR A 5 5.08 -12.25 7.24
C THR A 5 4.82 -11.46 5.97
N GLY A 6 3.90 -11.97 5.15
CA GLY A 6 3.40 -11.22 4.00
C GLY A 6 2.87 -9.88 4.47
N LEU A 7 3.55 -8.80 4.08
CA LEU A 7 3.12 -7.44 4.34
C LEU A 7 1.90 -7.17 3.45
N LEU A 8 0.69 -7.51 3.92
CA LEU A 8 -0.53 -7.34 3.14
C LEU A 8 -1.18 -6.00 3.43
N LEU A 9 -1.41 -5.24 2.37
CA LEU A 9 -2.16 -3.99 2.36
C LEU A 9 -3.60 -4.30 1.96
N LEU A 10 -4.58 -4.09 2.86
CA LEU A 10 -5.98 -4.00 2.44
C LEU A 10 -6.10 -2.72 1.62
N PHE A 11 -6.90 -2.63 0.58
CA PHE A 11 -7.54 -1.33 0.30
C PHE A 11 -8.86 -1.54 -0.43
N ILE A 12 -9.76 -0.54 -0.40
CA ILE A 12 -10.91 -0.42 -1.30
C ILE A 12 -11.21 1.06 -1.57
N SER A 13 -11.56 1.35 -2.83
CA SER A 13 -12.01 2.66 -3.27
C SER A 13 -13.48 2.91 -2.93
N LEU A 14 -13.73 3.80 -1.98
CA LEU A 14 -15.00 4.54 -1.95
C LEU A 14 -14.74 5.88 -2.63
N GLN A 15 -15.47 6.14 -3.71
CA GLN A 15 -15.57 7.47 -4.30
C GLN A 15 -16.12 8.41 -3.23
N THR A 16 -15.23 9.11 -2.53
CA THR A 16 -15.60 10.30 -1.78
C THR A 16 -14.83 11.46 -2.40
N ALA A 17 -15.46 12.63 -2.37
CA ALA A 17 -15.02 13.83 -3.08
C ALA A 17 -13.69 14.43 -2.58
N PHE A 18 -12.90 13.68 -1.80
CA PHE A 18 -11.55 14.00 -1.38
C PHE A 18 -10.64 12.80 -1.69
N SER A 19 -9.60 13.03 -2.48
CA SER A 19 -8.72 12.01 -3.06
C SER A 19 -7.74 11.40 -2.05
N GLN A 20 -8.24 10.91 -0.91
CA GLN A 20 -7.45 10.27 0.13
C GLN A 20 -8.05 8.92 0.53
N GLN A 21 -7.26 7.86 0.48
CA GLN A 21 -7.59 6.57 1.07
C GLN A 21 -6.45 6.12 1.96
N ILE A 22 -6.80 5.61 3.14
CA ILE A 22 -5.84 5.03 4.08
C ILE A 22 -6.24 3.59 4.35
N TRP A 23 -5.23 2.74 4.41
CA TRP A 23 -5.35 1.37 4.84
C TRP A 23 -4.21 0.93 5.72
N LEU A 24 -4.37 -0.26 6.27
CA LEU A 24 -3.42 -0.87 7.19
C LEU A 24 -2.87 -2.14 6.58
N SER A 25 -1.61 -2.40 6.89
CA SER A 25 -0.95 -3.66 6.56
C SER A 25 -0.22 -4.27 7.71
N GLY A 26 0.14 -5.54 7.52
CA GLY A 26 0.95 -6.30 8.46
C GLY A 26 0.12 -6.98 9.54
N ASN A 27 0.64 -7.00 10.77
CA ASN A 27 0.06 -7.74 11.89
C ASN A 27 0.00 -6.90 13.16
N GLN A 28 -0.49 -7.46 14.26
CA GLN A 28 -0.61 -6.76 15.55
C GLN A 28 0.71 -6.14 16.08
N THR A 29 1.87 -6.61 15.63
CA THR A 29 3.19 -6.14 16.11
C THR A 29 3.95 -5.25 15.12
N LYS A 30 3.63 -5.35 13.83
CA LYS A 30 4.24 -4.54 12.77
C LYS A 30 3.14 -4.08 11.84
N GLN A 31 2.70 -2.83 12.03
CA GLN A 31 1.77 -2.17 11.13
C GLN A 31 2.45 -1.10 10.30
N ASP A 32 2.11 -1.10 9.02
CA ASP A 32 2.44 -0.02 8.11
C ASP A 32 1.14 0.49 7.47
N PHE A 33 1.02 1.82 7.37
CA PHE A 33 -0.08 2.48 6.67
C PHE A 33 0.24 2.53 5.19
N GLY A 34 -0.70 2.10 4.37
CA GLY A 34 -0.66 2.56 3.00
C GLY A 34 -1.66 3.67 2.77
N ILE A 35 -1.27 4.61 1.93
CA ILE A 35 -1.96 5.87 1.72
C ILE A 35 -2.02 6.12 0.23
N GLN A 36 -3.21 6.29 -0.31
CA GLN A 36 -3.43 6.80 -1.65
C GLN A 36 -3.80 8.25 -1.48
N PHE A 37 -3.03 9.13 -2.09
CA PHE A 37 -3.32 10.55 -2.09
C PHE A 37 -3.10 11.11 -3.49
N ASN A 38 -4.17 11.62 -4.10
CA ASN A 38 -4.18 11.99 -5.51
C ASN A 38 -3.65 10.84 -6.38
N GLU A 39 -2.61 11.13 -7.15
CA GLU A 39 -1.96 10.23 -8.08
C GLU A 39 -0.72 9.55 -7.47
N ALA A 40 -0.70 9.29 -6.16
CA ALA A 40 0.43 8.64 -5.52
C ALA A 40 0.01 7.68 -4.42
N HIS A 41 0.74 6.57 -4.31
CA HIS A 41 0.64 5.60 -3.25
C HIS A 41 1.88 5.62 -2.38
N PHE A 42 1.69 5.65 -1.07
CA PHE A 42 2.75 5.68 -0.08
C PHE A 42 2.58 4.50 0.86
N LEU A 43 3.70 3.87 1.21
CA LEU A 43 3.78 2.97 2.35
C LEU A 43 4.56 3.70 3.44
N VAL A 44 3.92 3.92 4.57
CA VAL A 44 4.44 4.70 5.69
C VAL A 44 4.37 3.85 6.95
N SER A 45 5.49 3.71 7.64
CA SER A 45 5.49 2.99 8.91
C SER A 45 4.66 3.71 9.96
N ILE A 46 4.24 3.00 11.00
CA ILE A 46 3.54 3.59 12.15
C ILE A 46 4.28 4.78 12.79
N LYS A 47 5.60 4.86 12.63
CA LYS A 47 6.47 5.94 13.12
C LYS A 47 6.70 7.06 12.09
N GLY A 48 5.97 7.07 10.99
CA GLY A 48 6.06 8.13 9.97
C GLY A 48 7.23 8.02 9.01
N LYS A 49 7.93 6.87 8.95
CA LYS A 49 8.98 6.68 7.94
C LYS A 49 8.35 6.23 6.63
N ILE A 50 8.69 6.90 5.54
CA ILE A 50 8.31 6.41 4.21
C ILE A 50 9.14 5.17 3.89
N LEU A 51 8.45 4.05 3.69
CA LEU A 51 9.04 2.76 3.35
C LEU A 51 9.10 2.55 1.84
N ALA A 52 8.08 3.05 1.12
CA ALA A 52 8.06 3.01 -0.33
C ALA A 52 7.03 4.01 -0.88
N VAL A 53 7.24 4.44 -2.12
CA VAL A 53 6.35 5.35 -2.84
C VAL A 53 6.25 4.87 -4.28
N ASP A 54 5.04 4.86 -4.83
CA ASP A 54 4.80 4.54 -6.23
C ASP A 54 3.78 5.55 -6.81
N PRO A 55 3.99 6.10 -8.01
CA PRO A 55 3.03 6.99 -8.65
C PRO A 55 1.83 6.19 -9.16
N VAL A 56 0.65 6.77 -9.10
CA VAL A 56 -0.53 6.36 -9.87
C VAL A 56 -0.36 6.98 -11.24
N ILE A 57 -0.16 6.16 -12.26
CA ILE A 57 0.22 6.64 -13.58
C ILE A 57 -1.03 7.11 -14.33
N VAL A 58 -1.14 8.43 -14.51
CA VAL A 58 -2.22 9.06 -15.29
C VAL A 58 -1.74 9.60 -16.63
N ASP A 59 -0.45 9.98 -16.79
CA ASP A 59 0.20 10.24 -18.10
C ASP A 59 1.74 10.39 -17.97
N ASP A 60 2.47 10.23 -19.08
CA ASP A 60 3.95 10.15 -19.20
C ASP A 60 4.75 11.31 -18.55
N PHE A 61 4.13 12.45 -18.25
CA PHE A 61 4.82 13.64 -17.72
C PHE A 61 4.65 13.87 -16.21
N HIS A 62 3.77 13.14 -15.53
CA HIS A 62 3.41 13.40 -14.13
C HIS A 62 3.89 12.34 -13.13
N ASN A 63 4.69 11.35 -13.52
CA ASN A 63 5.08 10.22 -12.64
C ASN A 63 6.48 10.35 -12.01
N ARG A 64 7.04 11.56 -12.00
CA ARG A 64 8.42 11.76 -11.56
C ARG A 64 8.51 11.73 -10.04
N ILE A 65 9.34 10.83 -9.53
CA ILE A 65 9.81 10.84 -8.14
C ILE A 65 11.13 11.58 -8.10
N ASP A 66 11.19 12.67 -7.35
CA ASP A 66 12.42 13.39 -7.10
C ASP A 66 12.98 13.00 -5.74
N TYR A 67 14.26 12.71 -5.71
CA TYR A 67 15.01 12.38 -4.50
C TYR A 67 15.94 13.52 -4.11
N ASP A 68 16.26 13.62 -2.83
CA ASP A 68 17.36 14.44 -2.35
C ASP A 68 18.72 13.72 -2.44
N PHE A 69 19.77 14.43 -2.00
CA PHE A 69 21.13 13.90 -1.98
C PHE A 69 21.31 12.71 -1.02
N ASP A 70 20.38 12.51 -0.08
CA ASP A 70 20.36 11.39 0.87
C ASP A 70 19.41 10.27 0.39
N ASN A 71 18.98 10.29 -0.88
CA ASN A 71 18.01 9.37 -1.48
C ASN A 71 16.63 9.37 -0.82
N LYS A 72 16.25 10.46 -0.15
CA LYS A 72 14.91 10.65 0.40
C LYS A 72 13.98 11.27 -0.64
N VAL A 73 12.73 10.80 -0.72
CA VAL A 73 11.74 11.34 -1.66
C VAL A 73 11.38 12.78 -1.27
N ARG A 74 11.59 13.74 -2.17
CA ARG A 74 11.19 15.15 -1.99
C ARG A 74 9.85 15.48 -2.63
N SER A 75 9.56 14.86 -3.77
CA SER A 75 8.28 15.03 -4.45
C SER A 75 7.93 13.82 -5.29
N ILE A 76 6.63 13.61 -5.47
CA ILE A 76 6.08 12.65 -6.43
C ILE A 76 4.83 13.25 -7.06
N SER A 77 4.73 13.19 -8.39
CA SER A 77 3.55 13.69 -9.11
C SER A 77 3.15 15.12 -8.74
N GLY A 78 4.14 15.99 -8.55
CA GLY A 78 3.95 17.38 -8.11
C GLY A 78 3.60 17.55 -6.62
N LEU A 79 3.36 16.47 -5.88
CA LEU A 79 3.13 16.49 -4.44
C LEU A 79 4.47 16.61 -3.73
N ARG A 80 4.65 17.70 -2.99
CA ARG A 80 5.82 17.92 -2.14
C ARG A 80 5.70 17.12 -0.85
N LEU A 81 6.80 16.52 -0.41
CA LEU A 81 6.92 15.82 0.86
C LEU A 81 7.76 16.65 1.82
N ASP A 82 7.20 17.00 2.98
CA ASP A 82 7.94 17.67 4.04
C ASP A 82 8.11 16.75 5.24
N TYR A 83 9.27 16.81 5.87
CA TYR A 83 9.64 15.96 6.99
C TYR A 83 9.93 16.78 8.24
N ASP A 84 9.87 16.13 9.41
CA ASP A 84 10.40 16.69 10.65
C ASP A 84 11.91 16.43 10.80
N PHE A 85 12.48 16.93 11.90
CA PHE A 85 13.92 16.78 12.20
C PHE A 85 14.34 15.34 12.50
N GLN A 86 13.40 14.44 12.83
CA GLN A 86 13.64 13.01 13.03
C GLN A 86 13.49 12.23 11.71
N GLY A 87 13.16 12.93 10.63
CA GLY A 87 12.98 12.38 9.30
C GLY A 87 11.61 11.75 9.06
N ARG A 88 10.65 11.91 9.98
CA ARG A 88 9.26 11.43 9.84
C ARG A 88 8.48 12.36 8.91
N ILE A 89 7.53 11.81 8.17
CA ILE A 89 6.69 12.59 7.24
C ILE A 89 5.79 13.55 8.04
N ARG A 90 5.77 14.83 7.66
CA ARG A 90 4.84 15.83 8.22
C ARG A 90 3.70 16.10 7.26
N SER A 91 3.97 16.14 5.96
CA SER A 91 2.94 16.35 4.95
C SER A 91 3.29 15.74 3.58
N ILE A 92 2.24 15.44 2.81
CA ILE A 92 2.28 15.08 1.39
C ILE A 92 1.32 16.02 0.66
N GLY A 93 1.83 17.02 -0.06
CA GLY A 93 0.98 18.10 -0.56
C GLY A 93 0.26 18.81 0.59
N ASN A 94 -1.07 18.82 0.56
CA ASN A 94 -1.92 19.34 1.64
C ASN A 94 -2.41 18.26 2.61
N LEU A 95 -1.86 17.04 2.54
CA LEU A 95 -2.19 15.96 3.47
C LEU A 95 -1.23 15.97 4.66
N ASP A 96 -1.73 16.29 5.85
CA ASP A 96 -0.91 16.41 7.07
C ASP A 96 -0.87 15.12 7.91
N PHE A 97 0.23 14.94 8.65
CA PHE A 97 0.44 13.81 9.56
C PHE A 97 0.65 14.32 10.99
N HIS A 98 -0.09 13.74 11.94
CA HIS A 98 0.08 13.99 13.37
C HIS A 98 0.56 12.75 14.09
N TYR A 99 1.19 12.97 15.24
CA TYR A 99 1.79 11.93 16.05
C TYR A 99 1.30 12.03 17.50
N ASP A 100 1.04 10.89 18.12
CA ASP A 100 0.76 10.80 19.56
C ASP A 100 2.05 10.92 20.40
N PHE A 101 1.89 10.91 21.72
CA PHE A 101 3.00 10.95 22.67
C PHE A 101 3.90 9.71 22.62
N ASP A 102 3.46 8.63 21.99
CA ASP A 102 4.25 7.42 21.75
C ASP A 102 4.98 7.48 20.39
N ASP A 103 5.05 8.65 19.74
CA ASP A 103 5.65 8.86 18.42
C ASP A 103 5.00 8.03 17.29
N ARG A 104 3.74 7.63 17.44
CA ARG A 104 2.98 6.92 16.40
C ARG A 104 2.05 7.87 15.67
N ILE A 105 1.79 7.61 14.40
CA ILE A 105 0.84 8.41 13.61
C ILE A 105 -0.57 8.27 14.21
N ASP A 106 -1.12 9.34 14.78
CA ASP A 106 -2.48 9.36 15.36
C ASP A 106 -3.49 10.06 14.46
N ARG A 107 -3.03 10.69 13.36
CA ARG A 107 -3.87 11.27 12.32
C ARG A 107 -3.17 11.38 10.99
N ILE A 108 -3.91 11.15 9.91
CA ILE A 108 -3.48 11.42 8.54
C ILE A 108 -4.63 12.17 7.85
N GLY A 109 -4.43 13.45 7.54
CA GLY A 109 -5.50 14.33 7.06
C GLY A 109 -6.61 14.46 8.10
N ASP A 110 -7.84 14.13 7.70
CA ASP A 110 -9.02 14.15 8.58
C ASP A 110 -9.24 12.83 9.33
N GLN A 111 -8.51 11.77 8.98
CA GLN A 111 -8.69 10.44 9.55
C GLN A 111 -7.86 10.27 10.82
N ARG A 112 -8.54 10.07 11.96
CA ARG A 112 -7.91 9.71 13.24
C ARG A 112 -7.53 8.23 13.26
N ILE A 113 -6.40 7.91 13.89
CA ILE A 113 -5.96 6.54 14.11
C ILE A 113 -6.04 6.24 15.60
N ASP A 114 -6.82 5.22 15.98
CA ASP A 114 -6.94 4.79 17.36
C ASP A 114 -6.17 3.49 17.59
N TYR A 115 -5.52 3.37 18.74
CA TYR A 115 -4.75 2.19 19.13
C TYR A 115 -5.42 1.43 20.28
N ASN A 116 -5.30 0.12 20.28
CA ASN A 116 -5.65 -0.70 21.42
C ASN A 116 -4.62 -0.47 22.54
N SER A 117 -5.09 -0.08 23.72
CA SER A 117 -4.23 0.27 24.87
C SER A 117 -3.43 -0.91 25.44
N ILE A 118 -3.78 -2.15 25.09
CA ILE A 118 -3.14 -3.37 25.61
C ILE A 118 -1.99 -3.80 24.70
N ASP A 119 -2.28 -4.01 23.42
CA ASP A 119 -1.33 -4.59 22.45
C ASP A 119 -0.72 -3.55 21.49
N ASN A 120 -1.13 -2.29 21.62
CA ASN A 120 -0.71 -1.17 20.75
C ASN A 120 -1.02 -1.35 19.27
N SER A 121 -1.87 -2.32 18.91
CA SER A 121 -2.32 -2.50 17.54
C SER A 121 -3.28 -1.40 17.11
N VAL A 122 -3.31 -1.08 15.82
CA VAL A 122 -4.28 -0.13 15.28
C VAL A 122 -5.67 -0.76 15.40
N SER A 123 -6.56 -0.10 16.13
CA SER A 123 -7.93 -0.54 16.37
C SER A 123 -8.95 0.16 15.48
N ARG A 124 -8.63 1.35 14.96
CA ARG A 124 -9.52 2.14 14.10
C ARG A 124 -8.75 3.09 13.18
N ILE A 125 -9.30 3.32 11.99
CA ILE A 125 -8.90 4.37 11.04
C ILE A 125 -10.17 5.15 10.66
N GLY A 126 -10.28 6.40 11.11
CA GLY A 126 -11.49 7.20 10.97
C GLY A 126 -12.67 6.54 11.67
N ASN A 127 -13.73 6.21 10.92
CA ASN A 127 -14.89 5.46 11.40
C ASN A 127 -14.78 3.93 11.22
N ARG A 128 -13.69 3.44 10.59
CA ARG A 128 -13.52 2.02 10.23
C ARG A 128 -12.76 1.27 11.32
N ARG A 129 -13.39 0.27 11.92
CA ARG A 129 -12.73 -0.62 12.90
C ARG A 129 -11.77 -1.58 12.20
N VAL A 130 -10.65 -1.86 12.82
CA VAL A 130 -9.68 -2.86 12.37
C VAL A 130 -9.86 -4.14 13.18
N LYS A 131 -9.82 -5.29 12.51
CA LYS A 131 -9.72 -6.59 13.17
C LYS A 131 -8.53 -7.36 12.63
N TYR A 132 -8.01 -8.21 13.51
CA TYR A 132 -6.88 -9.07 13.24
C TYR A 132 -7.32 -10.52 13.35
N SER A 133 -6.80 -11.35 12.46
CA SER A 133 -7.02 -12.79 12.51
C SER A 133 -6.50 -13.35 13.82
N PHE A 134 -7.32 -14.17 14.46
CA PHE A 134 -6.93 -14.89 15.66
C PHE A 134 -5.74 -15.82 15.42
N PHE A 135 -5.63 -16.41 14.23
CA PHE A 135 -4.64 -17.45 13.93
C PHE A 135 -3.24 -16.90 13.64
N ASN A 136 -3.16 -15.82 12.88
CA ASN A 136 -1.88 -15.28 12.41
C ASN A 136 -1.66 -13.81 12.77
N GLN A 137 -2.61 -13.20 13.49
CA GLN A 137 -2.56 -11.81 13.93
C GLN A 137 -2.44 -10.80 12.79
N ALA A 138 -2.61 -11.22 11.53
CA ALA A 138 -2.62 -10.35 10.37
C ALA A 138 -3.93 -9.57 10.31
N VAL A 139 -3.90 -8.38 9.70
CA VAL A 139 -5.12 -7.60 9.47
C VAL A 139 -6.09 -8.43 8.62
N GLU A 140 -7.28 -8.72 9.15
CA GLU A 140 -8.32 -9.50 8.44
C GLU A 140 -9.54 -8.66 8.07
N GLN A 141 -9.73 -7.50 8.70
CA GLN A 141 -10.87 -6.64 8.42
C GLN A 141 -10.55 -5.17 8.69
N ILE A 142 -11.00 -4.27 7.80
CA ILE A 142 -11.07 -2.82 8.08
C ILE A 142 -12.43 -2.29 7.61
N GLY A 143 -13.27 -1.81 8.54
CA GLY A 143 -14.65 -1.44 8.21
C GLY A 143 -15.45 -2.67 7.78
N ASP A 144 -16.10 -2.59 6.63
CA ASP A 144 -16.87 -3.71 6.06
C ASP A 144 -16.01 -4.66 5.21
N GLU A 145 -14.76 -4.28 4.96
CA GLU A 145 -13.87 -4.99 4.04
C GLU A 145 -13.09 -6.09 4.74
N LYS A 146 -13.11 -7.28 4.16
CA LYS A 146 -12.51 -8.49 4.72
C LYS A 146 -11.42 -9.07 3.84
N ILE A 147 -10.48 -9.71 4.48
CA ILE A 147 -9.42 -10.51 3.87
C ILE A 147 -9.48 -11.89 4.49
N GLU A 148 -9.37 -12.90 3.63
CA GLU A 148 -9.23 -14.29 4.05
C GLU A 148 -7.83 -14.77 3.71
N TYR A 149 -7.29 -15.62 4.56
CA TYR A 149 -5.96 -16.21 4.42
C TYR A 149 -6.08 -17.72 4.29
N ASP A 150 -5.23 -18.31 3.44
CA ASP A 150 -5.11 -19.76 3.35
C ASP A 150 -4.29 -20.33 4.53
N PHE A 151 -4.18 -21.67 4.56
CA PHE A 151 -3.41 -22.37 5.60
C PHE A 151 -1.91 -22.04 5.61
N ASP A 152 -1.37 -21.54 4.50
CA ASP A 152 0.01 -21.09 4.37
C ASP A 152 0.18 -19.60 4.78
N ASN A 153 -0.88 -18.98 5.32
CA ASN A 153 -0.97 -17.56 5.65
C ASN A 153 -0.79 -16.62 4.46
N ARG A 154 -1.04 -17.11 3.25
CA ARG A 154 -1.13 -16.28 2.06
C ARG A 154 -2.54 -15.72 1.94
N VAL A 155 -2.66 -14.62 1.25
CA VAL A 155 -3.96 -14.00 0.98
C VAL A 155 -4.74 -14.90 0.05
N GLU A 156 -5.89 -15.39 0.48
CA GLU A 156 -6.78 -16.21 -0.34
C GLU A 156 -7.86 -15.35 -0.99
N ARG A 157 -8.41 -14.36 -0.27
CA ARG A 157 -9.48 -13.48 -0.78
C ARG A 157 -9.36 -12.06 -0.26
N ILE A 158 -9.77 -11.11 -1.08
CA ILE A 158 -9.94 -9.69 -0.74
C ILE A 158 -11.36 -9.29 -1.15
N GLY A 159 -12.23 -9.04 -0.18
CA GLY A 159 -13.67 -8.93 -0.44
C GLY A 159 -14.19 -10.16 -1.17
N ASN A 160 -14.78 -9.96 -2.35
CA ASN A 160 -15.29 -11.05 -3.18
C ASN A 160 -14.24 -11.68 -4.12
N ASP A 161 -13.10 -11.03 -4.31
CA ASP A 161 -12.07 -11.46 -5.26
C ASP A 161 -11.18 -12.53 -4.66
N LYS A 162 -10.99 -13.63 -5.38
CA LYS A 162 -10.02 -14.67 -5.03
C LYS A 162 -8.63 -14.30 -5.55
N VAL A 163 -7.61 -14.59 -4.75
CA VAL A 163 -6.20 -14.43 -5.11
C VAL A 163 -5.63 -15.80 -5.50
N TYR A 164 -4.92 -15.84 -6.62
CA TYR A 164 -4.25 -17.03 -7.13
C TYR A 164 -2.75 -16.78 -7.20
N TYR A 165 -1.97 -17.86 -7.04
CA TYR A 165 -0.52 -17.82 -7.08
C TYR A 165 0.02 -18.71 -8.19
N ASP A 166 1.16 -18.35 -8.76
CA ASP A 166 1.91 -19.20 -9.67
C ASP A 166 2.78 -20.23 -8.91
N LEU A 167 3.51 -21.06 -9.65
CA LEU A 167 4.40 -22.08 -9.09
C LEU A 167 5.59 -21.49 -8.30
N TRP A 168 5.87 -20.20 -8.46
CA TRP A 168 6.89 -19.46 -7.71
C TRP A 168 6.30 -18.71 -6.51
N ASN A 169 5.05 -19.00 -6.15
CA ASN A 169 4.34 -18.39 -5.03
C ASN A 169 4.13 -16.87 -5.18
N ARG A 170 4.12 -16.37 -6.41
CA ARG A 170 3.77 -14.97 -6.71
C ARG A 170 2.32 -14.88 -7.11
N ILE A 171 1.67 -13.75 -6.84
CA ILE A 171 0.28 -13.53 -7.27
C ILE A 171 0.20 -13.60 -8.78
N SER A 172 -0.58 -14.54 -9.31
CA SER A 172 -0.83 -14.72 -10.74
C SER A 172 -2.17 -14.14 -11.17
N GLN A 173 -3.11 -13.96 -10.24
CA GLN A 173 -4.43 -13.41 -10.53
C GLN A 173 -5.14 -12.90 -9.27
N ILE A 174 -5.92 -11.82 -9.39
CA ILE A 174 -6.86 -11.34 -8.37
C ILE A 174 -8.22 -11.12 -9.03
N GLY A 175 -9.25 -11.84 -8.59
CA GLY A 175 -10.55 -11.85 -9.25
C GLY A 175 -10.41 -12.29 -10.70
N ASN A 176 -10.78 -11.44 -11.66
CA ASN A 176 -10.62 -11.70 -13.10
C ASN A 176 -9.35 -11.07 -13.70
N VAL A 177 -8.48 -10.48 -12.89
CA VAL A 177 -7.29 -9.75 -13.34
C VAL A 177 -6.07 -10.61 -13.24
N LYS A 178 -5.47 -10.94 -14.38
CA LYS A 178 -4.23 -11.71 -14.44
C LYS A 178 -3.00 -10.85 -14.25
N VAL A 179 -1.93 -11.46 -13.77
CA VAL A 179 -0.62 -10.85 -13.59
C VAL A 179 0.40 -11.69 -14.34
N ASP A 180 1.12 -11.08 -15.28
CA ASP A 180 2.24 -11.74 -15.95
C ASP A 180 3.56 -11.11 -15.51
N TYR A 181 4.61 -11.92 -15.55
CA TYR A 181 5.96 -11.52 -15.18
C TYR A 181 6.91 -11.66 -16.37
N ASP A 182 7.91 -10.80 -16.43
CA ASP A 182 9.02 -10.96 -17.37
C ASP A 182 10.05 -11.99 -16.85
N LEU A 183 11.07 -12.28 -17.67
CA LEU A 183 12.14 -13.23 -17.32
C LEU A 183 13.02 -12.74 -16.15
N ARG A 184 12.93 -11.46 -15.79
CA ARG A 184 13.62 -10.87 -14.63
C ARG A 184 12.75 -10.94 -13.38
N ASN A 185 11.61 -11.66 -13.43
CA ASN A 185 10.60 -11.75 -12.37
C ASN A 185 9.95 -10.40 -12.02
N MET A 186 10.02 -9.42 -12.92
CA MET A 186 9.32 -8.14 -12.76
C MET A 186 7.90 -8.29 -13.28
N VAL A 187 6.94 -7.62 -12.65
CA VAL A 187 5.55 -7.56 -13.15
C VAL A 187 5.57 -6.92 -14.54
N ARG A 188 5.19 -7.68 -15.57
CA ARG A 188 5.12 -7.25 -16.97
C ARG A 188 3.74 -6.71 -17.33
N SER A 189 2.68 -7.34 -16.85
CA SER A 189 1.31 -6.92 -17.10
C SER A 189 0.38 -7.23 -15.94
N ILE A 190 -0.65 -6.41 -15.79
CA ILE A 190 -1.77 -6.61 -14.85
C ILE A 190 -3.05 -6.28 -15.61
N GLY A 191 -3.85 -7.30 -15.94
CA GLY A 191 -4.93 -7.16 -16.91
C GLY A 191 -4.38 -6.59 -18.23
N ASP A 192 -4.96 -5.50 -18.69
CA ASP A 192 -4.55 -4.82 -19.93
C ASP A 192 -3.43 -3.78 -19.72
N MET A 193 -2.98 -3.57 -18.49
CA MET A 193 -1.86 -2.67 -18.18
C MET A 193 -0.54 -3.40 -18.44
N VAL A 194 0.40 -2.70 -19.06
CA VAL A 194 1.77 -3.17 -19.37
C VAL A 194 2.77 -2.26 -18.67
N PHE A 195 3.76 -2.85 -18.02
CA PHE A 195 4.77 -2.17 -17.20
C PHE A 195 6.14 -2.30 -17.87
N ASN A 196 6.77 -1.17 -18.15
CA ASN A 196 8.10 -1.11 -18.73
C ASN A 196 9.12 -0.67 -17.68
N TYR A 197 10.31 -1.24 -17.75
CA TYR A 197 11.39 -0.92 -16.82
C TYR A 197 12.68 -0.63 -17.57
N ASP A 198 13.52 0.23 -17.00
CA ASP A 198 14.88 0.43 -17.48
C ASP A 198 15.81 -0.74 -17.10
N LEU A 199 17.10 -0.61 -17.45
CA LEU A 199 18.14 -1.58 -17.14
C LEU A 199 18.44 -1.70 -15.64
N TRP A 200 18.02 -0.73 -14.83
CA TRP A 200 18.15 -0.74 -13.38
C TRP A 200 16.87 -1.22 -12.67
N ASN A 201 15.96 -1.85 -13.42
CA ASN A 201 14.67 -2.36 -12.95
C ASN A 201 13.75 -1.27 -12.35
N ARG A 202 13.95 -0.01 -12.74
CA ARG A 202 13.07 1.09 -12.35
C ARG A 202 11.94 1.18 -13.36
N LEU A 203 10.70 1.32 -12.87
CA LEU A 203 9.52 1.48 -13.72
C LEU A 203 9.67 2.77 -14.54
N THR A 204 9.61 2.66 -15.86
CA THR A 204 9.77 3.79 -16.79
C THR A 204 8.45 4.25 -17.38
N SER A 205 7.53 3.33 -17.67
CA SER A 205 6.19 3.67 -18.15
C SER A 205 5.18 2.57 -17.85
N ILE A 206 3.91 2.95 -17.79
CA ILE A 206 2.77 2.04 -17.83
C ILE A 206 1.92 2.43 -19.03
N SER A 207 1.49 1.46 -19.82
CA SER A 207 0.56 1.66 -20.94
C SER A 207 -0.60 0.69 -20.84
N GLY A 208 -1.80 1.04 -21.31
CA GLY A 208 -2.96 0.15 -21.32
C GLY A 208 -4.16 0.70 -20.55
N GLY A 209 -5.11 -0.17 -20.21
CA GLY A 209 -6.46 0.20 -19.76
C GLY A 209 -6.50 1.21 -18.61
N THR A 210 -7.25 2.30 -18.81
CA THR A 210 -7.45 3.45 -17.91
C THR A 210 -8.42 3.21 -16.75
N ASP A 211 -8.82 1.95 -16.50
CA ASP A 211 -9.78 1.65 -15.45
C ASP A 211 -9.11 1.73 -14.07
N ASN A 212 -9.57 2.70 -13.27
CA ASN A 212 -9.08 3.00 -11.92
C ASN A 212 -9.14 1.77 -10.99
N HIS A 213 -10.00 0.78 -11.27
CA HIS A 213 -10.10 -0.47 -10.51
C HIS A 213 -8.78 -1.29 -10.52
N TYR A 214 -7.97 -1.20 -11.59
CA TYR A 214 -6.73 -1.99 -11.69
C TYR A 214 -5.54 -1.32 -11.01
N VAL A 215 -5.53 0.02 -10.93
CA VAL A 215 -4.47 0.83 -10.28
C VAL A 215 -4.24 0.36 -8.84
N HIS A 216 -5.33 0.11 -8.15
CA HIS A 216 -5.33 -0.38 -6.79
C HIS A 216 -4.76 -1.79 -6.65
N ARG A 217 -5.26 -2.70 -7.51
CA ARG A 217 -4.78 -4.09 -7.58
C ARG A 217 -3.28 -4.11 -7.88
N TYR A 218 -2.80 -3.22 -8.75
CA TYR A 218 -1.39 -3.07 -9.07
C TYR A 218 -0.52 -2.84 -7.84
N TRP A 219 -0.84 -1.82 -7.02
CA TRP A 219 0.02 -1.50 -5.89
C TRP A 219 0.01 -2.62 -4.84
N LEU A 220 -1.14 -3.24 -4.64
CA LEU A 220 -1.30 -4.42 -3.79
C LEU A 220 -0.45 -5.60 -4.30
N ILE A 221 -0.51 -5.90 -5.59
CA ILE A 221 0.28 -6.94 -6.26
C ILE A 221 1.78 -6.66 -6.10
N LEU A 222 2.24 -5.43 -6.36
CA LEU A 222 3.65 -5.07 -6.18
C LEU A 222 4.12 -5.27 -4.75
N ARG A 223 3.28 -4.94 -3.77
CA ARG A 223 3.66 -5.00 -2.36
C ARG A 223 3.65 -6.43 -1.83
N LEU A 224 2.70 -7.23 -2.26
CA LEU A 224 2.62 -8.63 -1.87
C LEU A 224 3.72 -9.48 -2.50
N ASN A 225 4.15 -9.17 -3.72
CA ASN A 225 5.19 -9.93 -4.41
C ASN A 225 6.63 -9.47 -4.10
N ARG A 226 6.82 -8.36 -3.38
CA ARG A 226 8.16 -7.85 -3.00
C ARG A 226 8.72 -8.47 -1.70
N ASN A 227 8.04 -9.44 -1.09
CA ASN A 227 8.43 -10.09 0.17
C ASN A 227 8.68 -11.59 0.03
#